data_AF-A0A1C5FBB9-F1
#
_entry.id   AF-A0A1C5FBB9-F1
#
_cell.length_a   1.000
_cell.length_b   1.000
_cell.length_c   1.000
_cell.angle_alpha   90.00
_cell.angle_beta   90.00
_cell.angle_gamma   90.00
#
_symmetry.space_group_name_H-M   'P 1'
#
loop_
_entity.id
_entity.type
_entity.pdbx_description
1 polymer ?
#
loop_
_entity_poly.entity_id
_entity_poly.type
_entity_poly.pdbx_seq_one_letter_code
_entity_poly.pdbx_strand_id
1 'polypeptide(L)'
;PAAAVAAATSTIRVGTGGVMLPNHQPLVVAEQFGVLESLFPGRIDMGLGRSVGFTDGIRAALGRDKQHAEDFAGQLAELLGYFTGTQAAHPQVHAHPAEGLHIPAFVLATGKGAQIAAEAGLPLVIAAVRGEDAMLRAIDAYRKDFRPSAWAERPYVVLSGTVAVAATTEEARRLLLPEAWSTAYSRTHGVFPPLMPVDTVLTTTMTTREHTLFEAAYRDQLHGTADEVAAALEKLLSRTAADEFLVTTSTYDTGSLLDSYERLAALLGLGGTNVGNGLVLAGDDAGRRLPSLTAADQISIPQTGEKRAPASAPPCASPAAIPCSSRRSTGAGCPSGRPWRIRR
;
A
#
# COMPACT_ATOMS: atom_id res chain seq x y z
N PRO A 1 -6.86 -11.23 -9.51
CA PRO A 1 -5.80 -11.72 -8.58
C PRO A 1 -6.14 -11.50 -7.10
N ALA A 2 -6.43 -10.25 -6.67
CA ALA A 2 -6.74 -9.95 -5.27
C ALA A 2 -7.90 -10.79 -4.71
N ALA A 3 -9.01 -10.90 -5.44
CA ALA A 3 -10.15 -11.76 -5.03
C ALA A 3 -9.75 -13.21 -4.75
N ALA A 4 -8.89 -13.80 -5.60
CA ALA A 4 -8.46 -15.20 -5.44
C ALA A 4 -7.57 -15.37 -4.21
N VAL A 5 -6.66 -14.43 -3.95
CA VAL A 5 -5.80 -14.44 -2.75
C VAL A 5 -6.64 -14.21 -1.48
N ALA A 6 -7.58 -13.26 -1.51
CA ALA A 6 -8.46 -12.97 -0.38
C ALA A 6 -9.35 -14.18 -0.04
N ALA A 7 -9.86 -14.90 -1.04
CA ALA A 7 -10.61 -16.14 -0.86
C ALA A 7 -9.75 -17.30 -0.32
N ALA A 8 -8.46 -17.35 -0.66
CA ALA A 8 -7.53 -18.39 -0.23
C ALA A 8 -6.89 -18.13 1.15
N THR A 9 -7.21 -17.00 1.80
CA THR A 9 -6.60 -16.58 3.08
C THR A 9 -7.69 -16.10 4.03
N SER A 10 -7.40 -16.04 5.33
CA SER A 10 -8.39 -15.71 6.37
C SER A 10 -8.09 -14.43 7.15
N THR A 11 -6.82 -14.14 7.43
CA THR A 11 -6.42 -13.05 8.34
C THR A 11 -5.66 -11.93 7.65
N ILE A 12 -4.73 -12.26 6.75
CA ILE A 12 -3.89 -11.26 6.09
C ILE A 12 -4.74 -10.29 5.25
N ARG A 13 -4.38 -9.01 5.26
CA ARG A 13 -4.95 -8.02 4.35
C ARG A 13 -4.47 -8.30 2.93
N VAL A 14 -5.32 -8.05 1.94
CA VAL A 14 -5.07 -8.33 0.54
C VAL A 14 -5.42 -7.09 -0.28
N GLY A 15 -4.47 -6.62 -1.07
CA GLY A 15 -4.65 -5.41 -1.85
C GLY A 15 -3.95 -5.43 -3.18
N THR A 16 -3.95 -4.27 -3.81
CA THR A 16 -3.21 -4.01 -5.04
C THR A 16 -1.93 -3.23 -4.72
N GLY A 17 -0.80 -3.63 -5.31
CA GLY A 17 0.46 -2.89 -5.21
C GLY A 17 0.93 -2.29 -6.54
N GLY A 18 0.15 -1.57 -7.34
CA GLY A 18 -1.14 -0.91 -7.13
C GLY A 18 -1.92 -0.81 -8.44
N VAL A 19 -3.19 -0.43 -8.39
CA VAL A 19 -3.96 -0.11 -9.60
C VAL A 19 -3.33 1.12 -10.24
N MET A 20 -2.93 1.02 -11.51
CA MET A 20 -2.48 2.16 -12.28
C MET A 20 -3.68 3.01 -12.65
N LEU A 21 -4.15 3.82 -11.70
CA LEU A 21 -5.44 4.53 -11.76
C LEU A 21 -5.66 5.29 -13.08
N PRO A 22 -4.66 5.97 -13.67
CA PRO A 22 -4.81 6.63 -14.96
C PRO A 22 -5.19 5.73 -16.14
N ASN A 23 -4.99 4.42 -16.02
CA ASN A 23 -5.40 3.45 -17.03
C ASN A 23 -6.89 3.06 -16.93
N HIS A 24 -7.58 3.43 -15.86
CA HIS A 24 -8.93 2.98 -15.53
C HIS A 24 -9.88 4.17 -15.31
N GLN A 25 -11.19 3.91 -15.36
CA GLN A 25 -12.18 4.90 -14.96
C GLN A 25 -12.34 4.84 -13.43
N PRO A 26 -12.28 5.96 -12.69
CA PRO A 26 -12.42 5.96 -11.22
C PRO A 26 -13.69 5.27 -10.73
N LEU A 27 -14.83 5.45 -11.40
CA LEU A 27 -16.08 4.74 -11.08
C LEU A 27 -15.91 3.21 -11.08
N VAL A 28 -15.31 2.65 -12.14
CA VAL A 28 -15.10 1.20 -12.27
C VAL A 28 -14.16 0.68 -11.18
N VAL A 29 -13.12 1.46 -10.84
CA VAL A 29 -12.21 1.11 -9.75
C VAL A 29 -12.96 1.11 -8.42
N ALA A 30 -13.80 2.12 -8.16
CA ALA A 30 -14.61 2.20 -6.95
C ALA A 30 -15.51 0.97 -6.81
N GLU A 31 -16.28 0.62 -7.85
CA GLU A 31 -17.18 -0.54 -7.83
C GLU A 31 -16.43 -1.86 -7.64
N GLN A 32 -15.28 -2.04 -8.29
CA GLN A 32 -14.46 -3.25 -8.13
C GLN A 32 -13.96 -3.41 -6.69
N PHE A 33 -13.47 -2.33 -6.07
CA PHE A 33 -13.07 -2.36 -4.67
C PHE A 33 -14.28 -2.52 -3.73
N GLY A 34 -15.42 -1.89 -4.05
CA GLY A 34 -16.66 -2.07 -3.30
C GLY A 34 -17.12 -3.52 -3.29
N VAL A 35 -17.05 -4.21 -4.43
CA VAL A 35 -17.33 -5.65 -4.51
C VAL A 35 -16.33 -6.47 -3.67
N LEU A 36 -15.03 -6.17 -3.77
CA LEU A 36 -14.01 -6.87 -2.98
C LEU A 36 -14.24 -6.71 -1.48
N GLU A 37 -14.49 -5.49 -1.01
CA GLU A 37 -14.76 -5.20 0.41
C GLU A 37 -16.07 -5.85 0.87
N SER A 38 -17.09 -5.88 0.02
CA SER A 38 -18.36 -6.56 0.35
C SER A 38 -18.18 -8.08 0.50
N LEU A 39 -17.28 -8.69 -0.26
CA LEU A 39 -16.97 -10.12 -0.18
C LEU A 39 -15.99 -10.45 0.95
N PHE A 40 -15.05 -9.53 1.25
CA PHE A 40 -13.95 -9.75 2.18
C PHE A 40 -13.79 -8.54 3.14
N PRO A 41 -14.80 -8.28 4.00
CA PRO A 41 -14.87 -7.05 4.78
C PRO A 41 -13.69 -6.86 5.72
N GLY A 42 -13.15 -5.65 5.75
CA GLY A 42 -12.03 -5.22 6.59
C GLY A 42 -10.66 -5.74 6.14
N ARG A 43 -10.58 -6.45 5.01
CA ARG A 43 -9.35 -7.10 4.54
C ARG A 43 -8.79 -6.54 3.25
N ILE A 44 -9.45 -5.58 2.62
CA ILE A 44 -9.05 -5.09 1.30
C ILE A 44 -8.27 -3.77 1.38
N ASP A 45 -7.16 -3.71 0.64
CA ASP A 45 -6.28 -2.54 0.58
C ASP A 45 -6.24 -1.99 -0.84
N MET A 46 -6.64 -0.72 -0.98
CA MET A 46 -6.67 -0.03 -2.27
C MET A 46 -5.34 0.70 -2.51
N GLY A 47 -4.33 0.00 -3.00
CA GLY A 47 -3.08 0.63 -3.42
C GLY A 47 -3.18 1.19 -4.85
N LEU A 48 -2.82 2.45 -5.02
CA LEU A 48 -3.02 3.25 -6.22
C LEU A 48 -1.70 3.81 -6.73
N GLY A 49 -1.48 3.73 -8.04
CA GLY A 49 -0.27 4.24 -8.69
C GLY A 49 -0.57 5.21 -9.84
N ARG A 50 0.38 6.13 -10.05
CA ARG A 50 0.29 7.24 -11.01
C ARG A 50 0.67 6.87 -12.45
N SER A 51 1.31 5.73 -12.67
CA SER A 51 1.87 5.42 -14.00
C SER A 51 0.77 5.07 -15.00
N VAL A 52 1.07 5.26 -16.29
CA VAL A 52 0.24 4.80 -17.42
C VAL A 52 0.94 3.62 -18.11
N GLY A 53 0.24 2.97 -19.05
CA GLY A 53 0.79 1.87 -19.87
C GLY A 53 2.21 2.15 -20.37
N PHE A 54 3.07 1.15 -20.36
CA PHE A 54 4.52 1.31 -20.54
C PHE A 54 4.91 1.81 -21.95
N THR A 55 4.25 1.31 -22.99
CA THR A 55 4.51 1.66 -24.40
C THR A 55 3.40 2.50 -25.01
N ASP A 56 3.68 3.22 -26.11
CA ASP A 56 2.67 3.99 -26.84
C ASP A 56 1.53 3.10 -27.36
N GLY A 57 1.85 1.91 -27.86
CA GLY A 57 0.85 0.95 -28.32
C GLY A 57 -0.12 0.51 -27.22
N ILE A 58 0.38 0.25 -26.01
CA ILE A 58 -0.47 -0.09 -24.86
C ILE A 58 -1.34 1.10 -24.46
N ARG A 59 -0.76 2.30 -24.39
CA ARG A 59 -1.50 3.53 -24.07
C ARG A 59 -2.64 3.78 -25.06
N ALA A 60 -2.36 3.67 -26.36
CA ALA A 60 -3.36 3.81 -27.41
C ALA A 60 -4.48 2.77 -27.31
N ALA A 61 -4.15 1.50 -27.05
CA ALA A 61 -5.14 0.44 -26.87
C ALA A 61 -6.05 0.67 -25.64
N LEU A 62 -5.52 1.31 -24.59
CA LEU A 62 -6.29 1.70 -23.40
C LEU A 62 -7.06 3.01 -23.59
N GLY A 63 -6.85 3.74 -24.70
CA GLY A 63 -7.42 5.08 -24.91
C GLY A 63 -6.86 6.13 -23.94
N ARG A 64 -5.59 5.98 -23.53
CA ARG A 64 -4.93 6.85 -22.54
C ARG A 64 -3.67 7.49 -23.11
N ASP A 65 -3.22 8.55 -22.46
CA ASP A 65 -1.98 9.26 -22.79
C ASP A 65 -1.22 9.69 -21.52
N LYS A 66 -0.15 10.46 -21.69
CA LYS A 66 0.66 10.94 -20.57
C LYS A 66 -0.04 12.00 -19.71
N GLN A 67 -0.99 12.75 -20.25
CA GLN A 67 -1.72 13.78 -19.51
C GLN A 67 -2.57 13.16 -18.40
N HIS A 68 -3.09 11.96 -18.64
CA HIS A 68 -3.82 11.20 -17.61
C HIS A 68 -2.97 10.90 -16.37
N ALA A 69 -1.65 10.71 -16.52
CA ALA A 69 -0.74 10.52 -15.39
C ALA A 69 -0.42 11.83 -14.64
N GLU A 70 -0.62 12.97 -15.28
CA GLU A 70 -0.47 14.30 -14.69
C GLU A 70 -1.69 14.65 -13.84
N ASP A 71 -2.89 14.23 -14.25
CA ASP A 71 -4.16 14.41 -13.56
C ASP A 71 -4.48 13.34 -12.49
N PHE A 72 -3.47 12.60 -12.03
CA PHE A 72 -3.68 11.56 -11.02
C PHE A 72 -4.33 12.10 -9.72
N ALA A 73 -4.05 13.35 -9.33
CA ALA A 73 -4.68 13.96 -8.17
C ALA A 73 -6.20 14.15 -8.36
N GLY A 74 -6.64 14.55 -9.55
CA GLY A 74 -8.07 14.69 -9.88
C GLY A 74 -8.77 13.34 -9.89
N GLN A 75 -8.19 12.35 -10.56
CA GLN A 75 -8.71 10.98 -10.60
C GLN A 75 -8.78 10.34 -9.21
N LEU A 76 -7.79 10.61 -8.35
CA LEU A 76 -7.78 10.15 -6.98
C LEU A 76 -8.91 10.81 -6.16
N ALA A 77 -9.09 12.12 -6.29
CA ALA A 77 -10.19 12.83 -5.62
C ALA A 77 -11.56 12.32 -6.07
N GLU A 78 -11.74 12.05 -7.38
CA GLU A 78 -12.96 11.45 -7.92
C GLU A 78 -13.20 10.06 -7.33
N LEU A 79 -12.19 9.19 -7.36
CA LEU A 79 -12.26 7.83 -6.82
C LEU A 79 -12.69 7.83 -5.35
N LEU A 80 -11.98 8.59 -4.51
CA LEU A 80 -12.31 8.68 -3.08
C LEU A 80 -13.69 9.30 -2.85
N GLY A 81 -14.07 10.25 -3.70
CA GLY A 81 -15.38 10.89 -3.68
C GLY A 81 -16.53 9.92 -3.93
N TYR A 82 -16.34 8.85 -4.72
CA TYR A 82 -17.36 7.81 -4.90
C TYR A 82 -17.62 7.03 -3.61
N PHE A 83 -16.61 6.79 -2.79
CA PHE A 83 -16.77 6.11 -1.50
C PHE A 83 -17.46 7.00 -0.46
N THR A 84 -17.14 8.30 -0.45
CA THR A 84 -17.71 9.26 0.51
C THR A 84 -19.05 9.85 0.06
N GLY A 85 -19.49 9.58 -1.17
CA GLY A 85 -20.66 10.23 -1.78
C GLY A 85 -20.45 11.71 -2.11
N THR A 86 -19.20 12.18 -2.15
CA THR A 86 -18.85 13.61 -2.35
C THR A 86 -18.20 13.91 -3.69
N GLN A 87 -18.09 12.93 -4.61
CA GLN A 87 -17.59 13.22 -5.96
C GLN A 87 -18.52 14.21 -6.67
N ALA A 88 -17.95 15.13 -7.42
CA ALA A 88 -18.69 16.18 -8.13
C ALA A 88 -18.45 16.18 -9.65
N ALA A 89 -17.56 15.32 -10.15
CA ALA A 89 -17.21 15.27 -11.57
C ALA A 89 -18.39 14.76 -12.42
N HIS A 90 -19.15 13.82 -11.87
CA HIS A 90 -20.31 13.21 -12.53
C HIS A 90 -21.54 13.27 -11.61
N PRO A 91 -22.22 14.43 -11.51
CA PRO A 91 -23.40 14.56 -10.68
C PRO A 91 -24.42 13.47 -11.00
N GLN A 92 -25.08 12.90 -9.97
CA GLN A 92 -26.06 11.81 -10.06
C GLN A 92 -25.50 10.40 -10.34
N VAL A 93 -24.18 10.26 -10.53
CA VAL A 93 -23.54 8.94 -10.68
C VAL A 93 -23.08 8.44 -9.32
N HIS A 94 -23.54 7.24 -8.98
CA HIS A 94 -23.24 6.56 -7.72
C HIS A 94 -22.49 5.26 -7.99
N ALA A 95 -21.50 4.95 -7.16
CA ALA A 95 -20.71 3.72 -7.28
C ALA A 95 -21.29 2.66 -6.35
N HIS A 96 -21.89 1.61 -6.90
CA HIS A 96 -22.47 0.52 -6.10
C HIS A 96 -21.65 -0.77 -6.27
N PRO A 97 -21.28 -1.46 -5.17
CA PRO A 97 -21.65 -1.23 -3.77
C PRO A 97 -20.62 -0.38 -2.99
N ALA A 98 -19.87 0.50 -3.64
CA ALA A 98 -18.74 1.21 -3.04
C ALA A 98 -19.12 2.34 -2.07
N GLU A 99 -20.18 3.09 -2.37
CA GLU A 99 -20.59 4.25 -1.59
C GLU A 99 -20.92 3.90 -0.13
N GLY A 100 -20.31 4.63 0.81
CA GLY A 100 -20.41 4.39 2.24
C GLY A 100 -19.42 3.37 2.80
N LEU A 101 -18.69 2.63 1.95
CA LEU A 101 -17.63 1.73 2.42
C LEU A 101 -16.34 2.51 2.74
N HIS A 102 -15.60 2.00 3.73
CA HIS A 102 -14.32 2.55 4.13
C HIS A 102 -13.19 1.56 3.87
N ILE A 103 -12.58 1.67 2.68
CA ILE A 103 -11.48 0.82 2.24
C ILE A 103 -10.17 1.60 2.37
N PRO A 104 -9.19 1.13 3.17
CA PRO A 104 -7.91 1.82 3.30
C PRO A 104 -7.21 2.00 1.96
N ALA A 105 -6.94 3.26 1.61
CA ALA A 105 -6.31 3.64 0.35
C ALA A 105 -4.84 4.00 0.57
N PHE A 106 -3.96 3.53 -0.31
CA PHE A 106 -2.52 3.78 -0.27
C PHE A 106 -2.05 4.36 -1.59
N VAL A 107 -1.18 5.36 -1.55
CA VAL A 107 -0.53 5.87 -2.77
C VAL A 107 0.85 5.27 -2.90
N LEU A 108 1.07 4.50 -3.96
CA LEU A 108 2.37 4.00 -4.36
C LEU A 108 3.09 5.08 -5.15
N ALA A 109 4.12 5.65 -4.54
CA ALA A 109 4.75 6.84 -5.05
C ALA A 109 6.23 6.68 -5.37
N THR A 110 6.62 7.32 -6.47
CA THR A 110 7.96 7.86 -6.66
C THR A 110 7.84 9.35 -6.99
N GLY A 111 8.71 10.19 -6.42
CA GLY A 111 8.71 11.64 -6.67
C GLY A 111 7.41 12.34 -6.30
N LYS A 112 6.74 12.99 -7.28
CA LYS A 112 5.53 13.80 -7.08
C LYS A 112 4.38 13.03 -6.40
N GLY A 113 4.34 11.70 -6.49
CA GLY A 113 3.29 10.91 -5.83
C GLY A 113 3.26 11.07 -4.31
N ALA A 114 4.41 11.32 -3.66
CA ALA A 114 4.47 11.49 -2.21
C ALA A 114 3.80 12.79 -1.76
N GLN A 115 3.94 13.86 -2.55
CA GLN A 115 3.25 15.13 -2.32
C GLN A 115 1.73 14.97 -2.50
N ILE A 116 1.30 14.27 -3.56
CA ILE A 116 -0.14 14.00 -3.79
C ILE A 116 -0.73 13.20 -2.63
N ALA A 117 -0.01 12.19 -2.12
CA ALA A 117 -0.42 11.41 -0.95
C ALA A 117 -0.58 12.28 0.31
N ALA A 118 0.36 13.20 0.55
CA ALA A 118 0.32 14.11 1.67
C ALA A 118 -0.88 15.07 1.60
N GLU A 119 -1.12 15.67 0.42
CA GLU A 119 -2.21 16.62 0.18
C GLU A 119 -3.59 15.96 0.28
N ALA A 120 -3.71 14.69 -0.17
CA ALA A 120 -4.92 13.89 -0.07
C ALA A 120 -5.11 13.24 1.32
N GLY A 121 -4.10 13.30 2.19
CA GLY A 121 -4.15 12.68 3.51
C GLY A 121 -4.19 11.16 3.47
N LEU A 122 -3.41 10.55 2.58
CA LEU A 122 -3.37 9.10 2.39
C LEU A 122 -2.05 8.49 2.87
N PRO A 123 -2.08 7.24 3.37
CA PRO A 123 -0.90 6.40 3.52
C PRO A 123 -0.01 6.35 2.26
N LEU A 124 1.30 6.35 2.48
CA LEU A 124 2.33 6.35 1.45
C LEU A 124 3.04 5.00 1.40
N VAL A 125 3.15 4.42 0.20
CA VAL A 125 4.05 3.29 -0.08
C VAL A 125 5.20 3.80 -0.95
N ILE A 126 6.44 3.63 -0.49
CA ILE A 126 7.63 4.18 -1.18
C ILE A 126 8.80 3.19 -1.20
N ALA A 127 9.51 3.16 -2.32
CA ALA A 127 10.72 2.36 -2.51
C ALA A 127 11.94 3.26 -2.83
N ALA A 128 13.14 2.76 -2.55
CA ALA A 128 14.41 3.47 -2.75
C ALA A 128 14.88 3.51 -4.23
N VAL A 129 13.97 3.73 -5.18
CA VAL A 129 14.23 3.67 -6.64
C VAL A 129 15.31 4.66 -7.10
N ARG A 130 15.49 5.77 -6.38
CA ARG A 130 16.51 6.80 -6.67
C ARG A 130 17.55 6.90 -5.54
N GLY A 131 17.75 5.81 -4.82
CA GLY A 131 18.61 5.75 -3.64
C GLY A 131 17.91 6.17 -2.35
N GLU A 132 18.51 5.78 -1.24
CA GLU A 132 17.96 5.95 0.10
C GLU A 132 17.78 7.43 0.49
N ASP A 133 18.75 8.30 0.19
CA ASP A 133 18.67 9.72 0.55
C ASP A 133 17.49 10.43 -0.12
N ALA A 134 17.19 10.07 -1.36
CA ALA A 134 16.03 10.63 -2.07
C ALA A 134 14.71 10.13 -1.47
N MET A 135 14.67 8.88 -1.01
CA MET A 135 13.54 8.30 -0.31
C MET A 135 13.31 8.99 1.04
N LEU A 136 14.36 9.18 1.84
CA LEU A 136 14.28 9.87 3.14
C LEU A 136 13.73 11.29 2.98
N ARG A 137 14.26 12.08 2.03
CA ARG A 137 13.73 13.42 1.73
C ARG A 137 12.26 13.40 1.33
N ALA A 138 11.82 12.39 0.59
CA ALA A 138 10.43 12.27 0.17
C ALA A 138 9.50 11.91 1.35
N ILE A 139 9.96 11.05 2.25
CA ILE A 139 9.25 10.69 3.49
C ILE A 139 9.11 11.92 4.39
N ASP A 140 10.18 12.69 4.57
CA ASP A 140 10.17 13.90 5.40
C ASP A 140 9.22 14.96 4.84
N ALA A 141 9.25 15.18 3.51
CA ALA A 141 8.32 16.08 2.84
C ALA A 141 6.87 15.59 2.99
N TYR A 142 6.62 14.30 2.78
CA TYR A 142 5.29 13.70 2.97
C TYR A 142 4.74 13.95 4.38
N ARG A 143 5.55 13.67 5.42
CA ARG A 143 5.12 13.87 6.82
C ARG A 143 4.88 15.33 7.15
N LYS A 144 5.73 16.23 6.63
CA LYS A 144 5.62 17.67 6.86
C LYS A 144 4.35 18.25 6.25
N ASP A 145 4.02 17.84 5.03
CA ASP A 145 2.92 18.41 4.25
C ASP A 145 1.60 17.63 4.41
N PHE A 146 1.61 16.55 5.20
CA PHE A 146 0.46 15.67 5.40
C PHE A 146 -0.75 16.41 5.98
N ARG A 147 -1.91 16.22 5.35
CA ARG A 147 -3.20 16.75 5.79
C ARG A 147 -4.07 15.59 6.27
N PRO A 148 -4.44 15.52 7.56
CA PRO A 148 -5.38 14.49 8.02
C PRO A 148 -6.66 14.46 7.19
N SER A 149 -7.15 13.26 6.91
CA SER A 149 -8.35 13.04 6.11
C SER A 149 -9.23 11.93 6.73
N ALA A 150 -10.38 11.66 6.11
CA ALA A 150 -11.21 10.52 6.49
C ALA A 150 -10.48 9.17 6.33
N TRP A 151 -9.40 9.11 5.55
CA TRP A 151 -8.63 7.90 5.23
C TRP A 151 -7.47 7.64 6.18
N ALA A 152 -6.88 8.70 6.74
CA ALA A 152 -5.83 8.59 7.74
C ALA A 152 -5.72 9.86 8.60
N GLU A 153 -5.73 9.67 9.92
CA GLU A 153 -5.60 10.75 10.91
C GLU A 153 -4.15 11.25 11.06
N ARG A 154 -3.17 10.41 10.72
CA ARG A 154 -1.73 10.70 10.85
C ARG A 154 -0.96 10.13 9.64
N PRO A 155 0.23 10.67 9.32
CA PRO A 155 1.07 10.11 8.28
C PRO A 155 1.35 8.63 8.53
N TYR A 156 1.25 7.81 7.48
CA TYR A 156 1.52 6.37 7.53
C TYR A 156 2.45 6.00 6.39
N VAL A 157 3.58 5.38 6.69
CA VAL A 157 4.62 5.10 5.70
C VAL A 157 4.91 3.60 5.64
N VAL A 158 4.72 3.03 4.46
CA VAL A 158 5.13 1.68 4.11
C VAL A 158 6.37 1.78 3.22
N LEU A 159 7.49 1.18 3.65
CA LEU A 159 8.61 0.97 2.74
C LEU A 159 8.35 -0.23 1.87
N SER A 160 8.79 -0.20 0.63
CA SER A 160 8.77 -1.36 -0.25
C SER A 160 10.17 -1.66 -0.77
N GLY A 161 10.55 -2.93 -0.72
CA GLY A 161 11.86 -3.37 -1.18
C GLY A 161 12.03 -4.88 -1.18
N THR A 162 13.12 -5.31 -1.80
CA THR A 162 13.50 -6.72 -1.85
C THR A 162 14.28 -7.10 -0.59
N VAL A 163 13.90 -8.22 -0.01
CA VAL A 163 14.58 -8.85 1.13
C VAL A 163 14.78 -10.33 0.84
N ALA A 164 16.02 -10.80 0.80
CA ALA A 164 16.35 -12.22 0.69
C ALA A 164 17.11 -12.71 1.91
N VAL A 165 16.63 -13.77 2.55
CA VAL A 165 17.26 -14.39 3.71
C VAL A 165 17.62 -15.81 3.36
N ALA A 166 18.86 -16.22 3.60
CA ALA A 166 19.31 -17.59 3.40
C ALA A 166 20.27 -18.03 4.52
N ALA A 167 20.79 -19.25 4.44
CA ALA A 167 21.77 -19.75 5.41
C ALA A 167 23.13 -19.03 5.27
N THR A 168 23.46 -18.55 4.07
CA THR A 168 24.64 -17.73 3.80
C THR A 168 24.29 -16.48 2.99
N THR A 169 25.12 -15.45 3.10
CA THR A 169 24.98 -14.20 2.32
C THR A 169 25.01 -14.46 0.82
N GLU A 170 25.86 -15.38 0.36
CA GLU A 170 25.99 -15.73 -1.05
C GLU A 170 24.75 -16.43 -1.59
N GLU A 171 24.15 -17.35 -0.84
CA GLU A 171 22.87 -17.97 -1.21
C GLU A 171 21.76 -16.93 -1.28
N ALA A 172 21.70 -16.00 -0.30
CA ALA A 172 20.70 -14.94 -0.29
C ALA A 172 20.86 -14.02 -1.51
N ARG A 173 22.10 -13.70 -1.90
CA ARG A 173 22.42 -12.94 -3.11
C ARG A 173 21.97 -13.68 -4.37
N ARG A 174 22.20 -15.00 -4.45
CA ARG A 174 21.79 -15.83 -5.60
C ARG A 174 20.28 -15.80 -5.84
N LEU A 175 19.46 -15.68 -4.79
CA LEU A 175 18.01 -15.55 -4.91
C LEU A 175 17.59 -14.29 -5.69
N LEU A 176 18.39 -13.23 -5.68
CA LEU A 176 18.07 -11.96 -6.31
C LEU A 176 18.40 -11.92 -7.81
N LEU A 177 19.28 -12.81 -8.29
CA LEU A 177 19.84 -12.72 -9.64
C LEU A 177 18.81 -12.94 -10.76
N PRO A 178 17.84 -13.87 -10.65
CA PRO A 178 16.80 -14.03 -11.68
C PRO A 178 16.01 -12.75 -11.97
N GLU A 179 15.56 -12.06 -10.92
CA GLU A 179 14.81 -10.79 -11.05
C GLU A 179 15.72 -9.65 -11.53
N ALA A 180 16.97 -9.61 -11.04
CA ALA A 180 17.95 -8.62 -11.48
C ALA A 180 18.23 -8.72 -12.99
N TRP A 181 18.32 -9.95 -13.52
CA TRP A 181 18.47 -10.18 -14.95
C TRP A 181 17.23 -9.75 -15.73
N SER A 182 16.04 -10.16 -15.30
CA SER A 182 14.79 -9.75 -15.97
C SER A 182 14.64 -8.22 -16.00
N THR A 183 15.00 -7.55 -14.90
CA THR A 183 15.04 -6.09 -14.80
C THR A 183 16.04 -5.49 -15.78
N ALA A 184 17.28 -6.01 -15.85
CA ALA A 184 18.30 -5.51 -16.77
C ALA A 184 17.87 -5.68 -18.23
N TYR A 185 17.36 -6.85 -18.59
CA TYR A 185 16.87 -7.18 -19.93
C TYR A 185 15.70 -6.28 -20.34
N SER A 186 14.74 -6.03 -19.44
CA SER A 186 13.61 -5.16 -19.74
C SER A 186 14.02 -3.73 -20.07
N ARG A 187 15.09 -3.23 -19.44
CA ARG A 187 15.63 -1.88 -19.67
C ARG A 187 16.44 -1.77 -20.97
N THR A 188 16.80 -2.88 -21.60
CA THR A 188 17.51 -2.90 -22.88
C THR A 188 16.61 -3.33 -24.05
N HIS A 189 15.64 -4.20 -23.81
CA HIS A 189 14.77 -4.78 -24.84
C HIS A 189 13.31 -4.32 -24.78
N GLY A 190 12.89 -3.64 -23.71
CA GLY A 190 11.52 -3.14 -23.55
C GLY A 190 10.48 -4.22 -23.23
N VAL A 191 10.90 -5.43 -22.87
CA VAL A 191 10.04 -6.54 -22.47
C VAL A 191 10.56 -7.22 -21.21
N PHE A 192 9.67 -7.68 -20.34
CA PHE A 192 10.05 -8.45 -19.16
C PHE A 192 10.11 -9.95 -19.50
N PRO A 193 11.29 -10.58 -19.54
CA PRO A 193 11.38 -12.01 -19.77
C PRO A 193 10.92 -12.78 -18.52
N PRO A 194 10.50 -14.04 -18.68
CA PRO A 194 10.28 -14.92 -17.54
C PRO A 194 11.56 -15.05 -16.72
N LEU A 195 11.41 -15.26 -15.41
CA LEU A 195 12.56 -15.52 -14.55
C LEU A 195 13.22 -16.83 -14.98
N MET A 196 14.55 -16.86 -14.90
CA MET A 196 15.36 -18.00 -15.32
C MET A 196 16.11 -18.58 -14.12
N PRO A 197 16.47 -19.88 -14.15
CA PRO A 197 17.34 -20.46 -13.12
C PRO A 197 18.63 -19.65 -12.95
N VAL A 198 19.09 -19.54 -11.71
CA VAL A 198 20.28 -18.74 -11.37
C VAL A 198 21.53 -19.17 -12.15
N ASP A 199 21.72 -20.48 -12.37
CA ASP A 199 22.89 -20.98 -13.11
C ASP A 199 22.83 -20.61 -14.61
N THR A 200 21.62 -20.50 -15.17
CA THR A 200 21.43 -19.96 -16.52
C THR A 200 21.76 -18.48 -16.57
N VAL A 201 21.33 -17.70 -15.57
CA VAL A 201 21.67 -16.26 -15.48
C VAL A 201 23.19 -16.06 -15.42
N LEU A 202 23.89 -16.82 -14.58
CA LEU A 202 25.34 -16.70 -14.39
C LEU A 202 26.18 -17.08 -15.63
N THR A 203 25.61 -17.90 -16.52
CA THR A 203 26.25 -18.31 -17.78
C THR A 203 25.77 -17.51 -18.99
N THR A 204 24.81 -16.61 -18.81
CA THR A 204 24.28 -15.78 -19.89
C THR A 204 25.29 -14.70 -20.27
N THR A 205 25.60 -14.62 -21.56
CA THR A 205 26.43 -13.54 -22.10
C THR A 205 25.66 -12.22 -22.05
N MET A 206 26.17 -11.26 -21.29
CA MET A 206 25.59 -9.93 -21.16
C MET A 206 26.42 -8.91 -21.93
N THR A 207 25.77 -7.96 -22.59
CA THR A 207 26.45 -6.75 -23.06
C THR A 207 26.94 -5.91 -21.86
N THR A 208 27.90 -5.01 -22.08
CA THR A 208 28.40 -4.11 -21.01
C THR A 208 27.28 -3.32 -20.34
N ARG A 209 26.29 -2.88 -21.13
CA ARG A 209 25.12 -2.14 -20.63
C ARG A 209 24.23 -3.02 -19.75
N GLU A 210 23.95 -4.25 -20.17
CA GLU A 210 23.14 -5.19 -19.40
C GLU A 210 23.82 -5.58 -18.10
N HIS A 211 25.12 -5.90 -18.16
CA HIS A 211 25.89 -6.23 -16.97
C HIS A 211 25.85 -5.08 -15.95
N THR A 212 26.00 -3.83 -16.40
CA THR A 212 25.91 -2.66 -15.51
C THR A 212 24.53 -2.54 -14.84
N LEU A 213 23.46 -2.77 -15.61
CA LEU A 213 22.08 -2.71 -15.11
C LEU A 213 21.74 -3.89 -14.19
N PHE A 214 22.24 -5.08 -14.50
CA PHE A 214 22.12 -6.29 -13.70
C PHE A 214 22.74 -6.08 -12.32
N GLU A 215 24.00 -5.65 -12.28
CA GLU A 215 24.71 -5.32 -11.04
C GLU A 215 23.98 -4.25 -10.23
N ALA A 216 23.49 -3.21 -10.89
CA ALA A 216 22.73 -2.16 -10.20
C ALA A 216 21.38 -2.63 -9.64
N ALA A 217 20.76 -3.68 -10.22
CA ALA A 217 19.43 -4.13 -9.81
C ALA A 217 19.43 -4.87 -8.46
N TYR A 218 20.50 -5.60 -8.14
CA TYR A 218 20.59 -6.34 -6.87
C TYR A 218 21.51 -5.70 -5.82
N ARG A 219 22.38 -4.75 -6.20
CA ARG A 219 23.37 -4.13 -5.28
C ARG A 219 22.76 -3.51 -4.03
N ASP A 220 21.67 -2.76 -4.19
CA ASP A 220 21.06 -1.98 -3.10
C ASP A 220 19.89 -2.72 -2.42
N GLN A 221 19.74 -4.03 -2.68
CA GLN A 221 18.70 -4.85 -2.07
C GLN A 221 19.20 -5.47 -0.77
N LEU A 222 18.30 -5.62 0.19
CA LEU A 222 18.62 -6.25 1.47
C LEU A 222 18.73 -7.76 1.27
N HIS A 223 19.91 -8.32 1.53
CA HIS A 223 20.11 -9.77 1.49
C HIS A 223 21.20 -10.19 2.45
N GLY A 224 21.09 -11.41 2.98
CA GLY A 224 22.08 -11.94 3.89
C GLY A 224 21.61 -13.15 4.68
N THR A 225 22.38 -13.47 5.70
CA THR A 225 21.95 -14.31 6.81
C THR A 225 20.87 -13.62 7.64
N ALA A 226 20.23 -14.39 8.52
CA ALA A 226 19.18 -13.88 9.40
C ALA A 226 19.63 -12.66 10.23
N ASP A 227 20.81 -12.72 10.83
CA ASP A 227 21.36 -11.65 11.67
C ASP A 227 21.72 -10.39 10.85
N GLU A 228 22.30 -10.58 9.66
CA GLU A 228 22.65 -9.46 8.76
C GLU A 228 21.41 -8.71 8.30
N VAL A 229 20.35 -9.43 7.92
CA VAL A 229 19.10 -8.83 7.46
C VAL A 229 18.36 -8.16 8.62
N ALA A 230 18.34 -8.77 9.81
CA ALA A 230 17.74 -8.16 11.00
C ALA A 230 18.41 -6.80 11.34
N ALA A 231 19.74 -6.77 11.40
CA ALA A 231 20.49 -5.54 11.67
C ALA A 231 20.27 -4.46 10.58
N ALA A 232 20.23 -4.88 9.31
CA ALA A 232 20.00 -3.96 8.20
C ALA A 232 18.57 -3.37 8.20
N LEU A 233 17.55 -4.20 8.47
CA LEU A 233 16.17 -3.75 8.61
C LEU A 233 16.00 -2.81 9.80
N GLU A 234 16.58 -3.13 10.96
CA GLU A 234 16.54 -2.25 12.13
C GLU A 234 17.13 -0.87 11.82
N LYS A 235 18.29 -0.83 11.16
CA LYS A 235 18.93 0.42 10.73
C LYS A 235 18.07 1.20 9.73
N LEU A 236 17.45 0.53 8.76
CA LEU A 236 16.61 1.20 7.77
C LEU A 236 15.31 1.74 8.39
N LEU A 237 14.64 0.93 9.20
CA LEU A 237 13.38 1.28 9.86
C LEU A 237 13.58 2.38 10.90
N SER A 238 14.69 2.38 11.64
CA SER A 238 15.00 3.46 12.59
C SER A 238 15.23 4.81 11.91
N ARG A 239 15.92 4.84 10.75
CA ARG A 239 16.17 6.07 9.99
C ARG A 239 14.91 6.60 9.30
N THR A 240 14.08 5.69 8.80
CA THR A 240 12.88 6.05 8.04
C THR A 240 11.66 6.25 8.94
N ALA A 241 11.65 5.67 10.14
CA ALA A 241 10.50 5.56 11.04
C ALA A 241 9.25 5.02 10.33
N ALA A 242 9.43 4.09 9.38
CA ALA A 242 8.33 3.50 8.64
C ALA A 242 7.44 2.64 9.55
N ASP A 243 6.14 2.64 9.28
CA ASP A 243 5.14 1.87 10.03
C ASP A 243 5.13 0.39 9.56
N GLU A 244 5.41 0.14 8.29
CA GLU A 244 5.46 -1.20 7.69
C GLU A 244 6.58 -1.36 6.65
N PHE A 245 6.90 -2.62 6.34
CA PHE A 245 7.78 -2.99 5.23
C PHE A 245 7.10 -4.04 4.33
N LEU A 246 6.83 -3.65 3.08
CA LEU A 246 6.28 -4.49 2.02
C LEU A 246 7.42 -5.17 1.25
N VAL A 247 7.60 -6.47 1.50
CA VAL A 247 8.62 -7.28 0.84
C VAL A 247 8.17 -7.67 -0.57
N THR A 248 9.02 -7.40 -1.58
CA THR A 248 8.69 -7.61 -3.00
C THR A 248 9.60 -8.63 -3.69
N THR A 249 10.20 -9.54 -2.93
CA THR A 249 11.16 -10.51 -3.45
C THR A 249 10.49 -11.48 -4.42
N SER A 250 11.14 -11.69 -5.55
CA SER A 250 10.72 -12.58 -6.64
C SER A 250 11.95 -13.31 -7.17
N THR A 251 11.81 -14.59 -7.48
CA THR A 251 12.89 -15.42 -8.02
C THR A 251 12.32 -16.61 -8.77
N TYR A 252 13.18 -17.34 -9.49
CA TYR A 252 12.77 -18.50 -10.27
C TYR A 252 12.31 -19.67 -9.39
N ASP A 253 13.05 -19.98 -8.33
CA ASP A 253 12.73 -21.09 -7.44
C ASP A 253 11.77 -20.65 -6.32
N THR A 254 10.50 -21.00 -6.48
CA THR A 254 9.46 -20.72 -5.48
C THR A 254 9.67 -21.42 -4.13
N GLY A 255 10.40 -22.55 -4.09
CA GLY A 255 10.73 -23.24 -2.84
C GLY A 255 11.73 -22.44 -2.02
N SER A 256 12.81 -21.99 -2.66
CA SER A 256 13.78 -21.10 -2.01
C SER A 256 13.19 -19.74 -1.65
N LEU A 257 12.24 -19.22 -2.43
CA LEU A 257 11.51 -18.01 -2.08
C LEU A 257 10.69 -18.20 -0.79
N LEU A 258 10.01 -19.33 -0.66
CA LEU A 258 9.25 -19.67 0.54
C LEU A 258 10.15 -19.81 1.77
N ASP A 259 11.28 -20.54 1.67
CA ASP A 259 12.25 -20.65 2.77
C ASP A 259 12.79 -19.28 3.21
N SER A 260 13.09 -18.39 2.26
CA SER A 260 13.48 -17.01 2.56
C SER A 260 12.38 -16.24 3.31
N TYR A 261 11.11 -16.40 2.93
CA TYR A 261 9.99 -15.78 3.64
C TYR A 261 9.77 -16.38 5.03
N GLU A 262 9.92 -17.68 5.20
CA GLU A 262 9.82 -18.36 6.50
C GLU A 262 10.91 -17.89 7.46
N ARG A 263 12.15 -17.77 6.99
CA ARG A 263 13.27 -17.20 7.76
C ARG A 263 12.99 -15.75 8.17
N LEU A 264 12.50 -14.93 7.25
CA LEU A 264 12.15 -13.55 7.56
C LEU A 264 10.98 -13.44 8.56
N ALA A 265 9.97 -14.30 8.43
CA ALA A 265 8.85 -14.34 9.38
C ALA A 265 9.30 -14.78 10.77
N ALA A 266 10.22 -15.74 10.87
CA ALA A 266 10.80 -16.19 12.12
C ALA A 266 11.59 -15.07 12.82
N LEU A 267 12.39 -14.30 12.07
CA LEU A 267 13.11 -13.12 12.58
C LEU A 267 12.18 -12.08 13.21
N LEU A 268 11.01 -11.88 12.62
CA LEU A 268 10.03 -10.90 13.07
C LEU A 268 9.07 -11.44 14.15
N GLY A 269 9.23 -12.71 14.57
CA GLY A 269 8.33 -13.35 15.53
C GLY A 269 6.89 -13.52 15.02
N LEU A 270 6.71 -13.53 13.70
CA LEU A 270 5.42 -13.69 13.02
C LEU A 270 5.00 -15.15 12.86
N GLY A 271 5.88 -16.09 13.23
CA GLY A 271 5.56 -17.51 13.30
C GLY A 271 4.57 -17.82 14.42
N GLY A 272 3.39 -18.33 14.06
CA GLY A 272 2.52 -19.02 14.99
C GLY A 272 3.29 -20.20 15.60
N THR A 273 3.41 -20.19 16.92
CA THR A 273 3.97 -21.30 17.69
C THR A 273 3.22 -22.59 17.35
N ASN A 274 3.88 -23.49 16.62
CA ASN A 274 3.64 -24.91 16.76
C ASN A 274 4.94 -25.70 16.56
N VAL A 275 5.94 -25.40 17.39
CA VAL A 275 6.97 -26.36 17.73
C VAL A 275 7.00 -26.40 19.25
N GLY A 276 6.58 -27.52 19.82
CA GLY A 276 6.61 -27.75 21.26
C GLY A 276 8.04 -27.62 21.77
N ASN A 277 8.33 -26.51 22.42
CA ASN A 277 9.03 -26.45 23.70
C ASN A 277 8.96 -25.03 24.25
N GLY A 278 8.62 -24.96 25.53
CA GLY A 278 8.17 -23.75 26.20
C GLY A 278 9.23 -22.66 26.29
N LEU A 279 8.78 -21.44 26.02
CA LEU A 279 9.14 -20.28 26.82
C LEU A 279 7.93 -19.34 26.84
N VAL A 280 7.20 -19.37 27.94
CA VAL A 280 6.13 -18.42 28.23
C VAL A 280 6.80 -17.12 28.70
N LEU A 281 6.60 -16.03 27.97
CA LEU A 281 6.75 -14.69 28.54
C LEU A 281 5.36 -14.04 28.54
N ALA A 282 4.85 -13.86 29.75
CA ALA A 282 3.57 -13.24 30.04
C ALA A 282 3.51 -11.82 29.46
N GLY A 283 2.45 -11.54 28.70
CA GLY A 283 2.08 -10.20 28.28
C GLY A 283 0.75 -9.85 28.93
N ASP A 284 0.79 -8.91 29.87
CA ASP A 284 -0.40 -8.30 30.48
C ASP A 284 -1.33 -7.70 29.42
N ASP A 285 -2.59 -8.07 29.56
CA ASP A 285 -3.70 -7.72 28.69
C ASP A 285 -4.19 -6.30 29.00
N ALA A 286 -3.86 -5.34 28.14
CA ALA A 286 -4.41 -3.98 28.18
C ALA A 286 -4.66 -3.47 26.75
N GLY A 287 -5.89 -3.71 26.28
CA GLY A 287 -6.35 -3.40 24.94
C GLY A 287 -6.43 -1.92 24.58
N ARG A 288 -6.17 -1.62 23.31
CA ARG A 288 -6.69 -0.44 22.60
C ARG A 288 -7.20 -0.87 21.22
N ARG A 289 -8.51 -1.17 21.17
CA ARG A 289 -9.29 -1.33 19.95
C ARG A 289 -9.53 0.06 19.34
N LEU A 290 -9.45 0.17 18.02
CA LEU A 290 -10.16 1.22 17.28
C LEU A 290 -11.67 0.98 17.50
N PRO A 291 -12.50 2.02 17.67
CA PRO A 291 -13.89 1.84 18.12
C PRO A 291 -14.71 1.09 17.07
N SER A 292 -15.07 -0.15 17.36
CA SER A 292 -16.16 -0.86 16.69
C SER A 292 -17.48 -0.32 17.23
N LEU A 293 -18.25 0.38 16.39
CA LEU A 293 -19.61 0.78 16.71
C LEU A 293 -20.53 -0.44 16.64
N THR A 294 -21.21 -0.71 17.75
CA THR A 294 -22.32 -1.65 17.84
C THR A 294 -23.51 -1.13 17.05
N ALA A 295 -24.07 -1.96 16.18
CA ALA A 295 -25.36 -1.73 15.57
C ALA A 295 -26.48 -1.87 16.61
N ALA A 296 -27.32 -0.84 16.71
CA ALA A 296 -28.68 -0.96 17.18
C ALA A 296 -29.49 0.18 16.53
N ASP A 297 -30.18 -0.13 15.44
CA ASP A 297 -31.59 0.19 15.37
C ASP A 297 -32.28 -0.76 14.38
N GLN A 298 -33.29 -1.42 14.91
CA GLN A 298 -34.20 -2.31 14.20
C GLN A 298 -35.00 -1.48 13.21
N ILE A 299 -35.00 -1.85 11.93
CA ILE A 299 -36.05 -1.44 11.02
C ILE A 299 -36.76 -2.70 10.52
N SER A 300 -37.93 -2.92 11.12
CA SER A 300 -38.93 -3.88 10.68
C SER A 300 -39.43 -3.52 9.28
N ILE A 301 -39.51 -4.54 8.42
CA ILE A 301 -40.14 -4.47 7.10
C ILE A 301 -41.66 -4.64 7.29
N PRO A 302 -42.52 -3.75 6.77
CA PRO A 302 -43.90 -4.10 6.45
C PRO A 302 -44.06 -4.24 4.94
N GLN A 303 -44.54 -5.40 4.51
CA GLN A 303 -45.19 -5.54 3.21
C GLN A 303 -46.59 -4.91 3.28
N THR A 304 -46.93 -4.06 2.30
CA THR A 304 -48.11 -4.16 1.39
C THR A 304 -48.42 -2.82 0.71
N GLY A 305 -48.71 -2.86 -0.59
CA GLY A 305 -49.90 -2.19 -1.17
C GLY A 305 -49.81 -0.74 -1.67
N GLU A 306 -49.71 -0.61 -3.00
CA GLU A 306 -50.32 0.40 -3.90
C GLU A 306 -50.61 1.87 -3.47
N LYS A 307 -50.10 2.76 -4.36
CA LYS A 307 -50.75 3.94 -5.01
C LYS A 307 -50.68 5.36 -4.38
N ARG A 308 -50.18 6.25 -5.26
CA ARG A 308 -50.43 7.70 -5.50
C ARG A 308 -49.52 8.74 -4.79
N ALA A 309 -49.01 9.64 -5.64
CA ALA A 309 -48.36 10.92 -5.36
C ALA A 309 -49.37 12.09 -5.56
N PRO A 310 -48.99 13.38 -5.51
CA PRO A 310 -48.00 14.10 -4.68
C PRO A 310 -48.60 15.36 -3.99
N ALA A 311 -47.88 16.05 -3.07
CA ALA A 311 -47.83 17.53 -2.98
C ALA A 311 -46.96 18.09 -1.83
N SER A 312 -46.21 19.16 -2.17
CA SER A 312 -45.86 20.40 -1.43
C SER A 312 -44.96 20.40 -0.17
N ALA A 313 -43.86 21.17 -0.28
CA ALA A 313 -43.08 21.82 0.79
C ALA A 313 -43.63 23.26 1.04
N PRO A 314 -42.99 24.21 1.81
CA PRO A 314 -41.87 24.20 2.79
C PRO A 314 -42.24 25.06 4.08
N PRO A 315 -41.37 25.93 4.67
CA PRO A 315 -40.20 25.74 5.56
C PRO A 315 -40.28 26.52 6.91
N CYS A 316 -39.27 26.39 7.79
CA CYS A 316 -38.76 27.37 8.80
C CYS A 316 -37.61 26.71 9.60
N ALA A 317 -36.57 27.32 10.17
CA ALA A 317 -35.85 28.59 10.08
C ALA A 317 -34.64 28.44 11.05
N SER A 318 -33.48 29.05 10.75
CA SER A 318 -32.31 29.20 11.68
C SER A 318 -32.61 30.19 12.83
N PRO A 319 -31.74 30.35 13.86
CA PRO A 319 -30.53 31.21 13.79
C PRO A 319 -29.28 30.63 14.55
N ALA A 320 -28.03 30.88 14.11
CA ALA A 320 -27.05 31.90 14.57
C ALA A 320 -26.88 32.03 16.11
N ALA A 321 -25.73 32.27 16.77
CA ALA A 321 -24.29 32.29 16.48
C ALA A 321 -23.51 32.69 17.79
N ILE A 322 -22.17 32.67 17.74
CA ILE A 322 -21.16 33.51 18.47
C ILE A 322 -20.67 33.08 19.91
N PRO A 323 -19.52 33.58 20.47
CA PRO A 323 -18.06 33.34 20.23
C PRO A 323 -17.23 32.93 21.48
N CYS A 324 -15.91 32.67 21.34
CA CYS A 324 -14.80 33.55 21.79
C CYS A 324 -13.50 32.85 22.30
N SER A 325 -12.37 33.32 21.74
CA SER A 325 -11.09 33.71 22.36
C SER A 325 -10.09 32.70 22.99
N SER A 326 -8.91 32.65 22.34
CA SER A 326 -7.54 32.90 22.85
C SER A 326 -6.96 32.13 24.06
N ARG A 327 -5.79 31.49 23.88
CA ARG A 327 -4.50 31.87 24.52
C ARG A 327 -3.31 31.02 24.05
N ARG A 328 -2.14 31.68 24.01
CA ARG A 328 -0.78 31.14 23.87
C ARG A 328 -0.34 30.44 25.17
N SER A 329 0.51 29.40 25.07
CA SER A 329 1.90 29.41 25.60
C SER A 329 2.57 28.03 25.55
N THR A 330 3.76 28.00 24.94
CA THR A 330 5.00 27.29 25.28
C THR A 330 4.95 26.04 26.20
N GLY A 331 5.57 24.96 25.73
CA GLY A 331 6.04 23.85 26.57
C GLY A 331 6.93 22.91 25.77
N ALA A 332 8.26 23.05 25.95
CA ALA A 332 9.24 22.10 25.46
C ALA A 332 9.11 20.78 26.23
N GLY A 333 9.17 19.65 25.51
CA GLY A 333 9.20 18.32 26.09
C GLY A 333 9.79 17.32 25.10
N CYS A 334 11.02 16.88 25.34
CA CYS A 334 11.58 15.67 24.74
C CYS A 334 10.72 14.46 25.11
N PRO A 335 10.43 13.52 24.20
CA PRO A 335 10.09 12.17 24.59
C PRO A 335 11.20 11.20 24.21
N SER A 336 11.77 10.63 25.27
CA SER A 336 12.44 9.34 25.35
C SER A 336 11.88 8.28 24.39
N GLY A 337 12.79 7.53 23.77
CA GLY A 337 12.49 6.41 22.88
C GLY A 337 11.54 5.40 23.51
N ARG A 338 10.52 5.00 22.74
CA ARG A 338 9.62 3.91 23.08
C ARG A 338 10.02 2.66 22.29
N PRO A 339 9.94 1.46 22.89
CA PRO A 339 10.15 0.20 22.18
C PRO A 339 9.02 -0.04 21.17
N TRP A 340 9.40 -0.49 19.98
CA TRP A 340 8.50 -0.80 18.86
C TRP A 340 7.59 -1.98 19.21
N ARG A 341 6.31 -1.89 18.84
CA ARG A 341 5.34 -2.99 18.92
C ARG A 341 4.94 -3.39 17.50
N ILE A 342 5.28 -4.61 17.11
CA ILE A 342 4.82 -5.25 15.88
C ILE A 342 3.42 -5.80 16.16
N ARG A 343 2.41 -5.36 15.38
CA ARG A 343 1.03 -5.87 15.48
C ARG A 343 0.94 -7.20 14.72
N ARG A 344 0.36 -8.20 15.39
CA ARG A 344 -0.20 -9.41 14.76
C ARG A 344 -1.54 -9.09 14.12
#